data_AF-A0A484KEC0-F1
#
_entry.id   AF-A0A484KEC0-F1
#
_cell.length_a   1.000
_cell.length_b   1.000
_cell.length_c   1.000
_cell.angle_alpha   90.00
_cell.angle_beta   90.00
_cell.angle_gamma   90.00
#
_symmetry.space_group_name_H-M   'P 1'
#
loop_
_entity.id
_entity.type
_entity.pdbx_description
1 polymer ?
#
loop_
_entity_poly.entity_id
_entity_poly.type
_entity_poly.pdbx_seq_one_letter_code
_entity_poly.pdbx_strand_id
1 'polypeptide(L)'
;MIQLWVAQGLFPFSNREAEVEAAKMFASLSSRQFIVPSPRHFNYEANPSKIRFPYDTTHEYTTVLDSGQPDMMDDVPQTSVKHLCIDNKSSRQLNFNSASLKRFPQLQTLLFLSAAPSLPLERLLRDAFFSLTHLESLILRTSHISELPLSVLNLKSLRYLDLSYTCIRELPQAIVSLGDLSNYKA
;
A
#
# COMPACT_ATOMS: atom_id res chain seq x y z
N MET A 1 -3.09 8.35 -5.27
CA MET A 1 -3.40 7.58 -6.49
C MET A 1 -2.48 7.97 -7.65
N ILE A 2 -2.48 9.22 -8.12
CA ILE A 2 -1.58 9.70 -9.21
C ILE A 2 -0.09 9.38 -8.94
N GLN A 3 0.45 9.78 -7.80
CA GLN A 3 1.86 9.55 -7.47
C GLN A 3 2.21 8.06 -7.28
N LEU A 4 1.24 7.23 -6.87
CA LEU A 4 1.42 5.78 -6.82
C LEU A 4 1.58 5.21 -8.23
N TRP A 5 0.78 5.67 -9.20
CA TRP A 5 0.89 5.24 -10.59
C TRP A 5 2.23 5.65 -11.22
N VAL A 6 2.71 6.86 -10.88
CA VAL A 6 4.04 7.33 -11.30
C VAL A 6 5.15 6.47 -10.69
N ALA A 7 5.08 6.19 -9.39
CA ALA A 7 6.09 5.39 -8.69
C ALA A 7 6.15 3.92 -9.17
N GLN A 8 5.01 3.36 -9.58
CA GLN A 8 4.92 2.02 -10.19
C GLN A 8 5.41 1.99 -11.65
N GLY A 9 5.86 3.11 -12.22
CA GLY A 9 6.40 3.14 -13.58
C GLY A 9 5.36 2.93 -14.67
N LEU A 10 4.07 3.16 -14.39
CA LEU A 10 2.99 3.03 -15.39
C LEU A 10 3.10 4.06 -16.53
N PHE A 11 3.93 5.08 -16.32
CA PHE A 11 4.18 6.18 -17.25
C PHE A 11 5.68 6.21 -17.59
N PRO A 12 6.09 6.02 -18.85
CA PRO A 12 7.49 5.93 -19.26
C PRO A 12 8.17 7.31 -19.37
N PHE A 13 7.78 8.26 -18.53
CA PHE A 13 8.22 9.65 -18.58
C PHE A 13 9.04 10.02 -17.34
N SER A 14 9.71 11.18 -17.38
CA SER A 14 10.30 11.77 -16.17
C SER A 14 9.22 12.04 -15.12
N ASN A 15 9.57 12.06 -13.82
CA ASN A 15 8.57 12.17 -12.74
C ASN A 15 7.56 13.32 -12.92
N ARG A 16 8.00 14.51 -13.36
CA ARG A 16 7.10 15.65 -13.58
C ARG A 16 6.15 15.43 -14.75
N GLU A 17 6.62 14.87 -15.85
CA GLU A 17 5.81 14.58 -17.03
C GLU A 17 4.86 13.41 -16.77
N ALA A 18 5.34 12.39 -16.05
CA ALA A 18 4.55 11.26 -15.60
C ALA A 18 3.39 11.70 -14.70
N GLU A 19 3.60 12.65 -13.79
CA GLU A 19 2.53 13.21 -12.95
C GLU A 19 1.45 13.92 -13.77
N VAL A 20 1.83 14.70 -14.79
CA VAL A 20 0.88 15.40 -15.66
C VAL A 20 0.04 14.42 -16.47
N GLU A 21 0.67 13.40 -17.07
CA GLU A 21 -0.06 12.38 -17.84
C GLU A 21 -0.93 11.49 -16.93
N ALA A 22 -0.43 11.14 -15.75
CA ALA A 22 -1.22 10.43 -14.75
C ALA A 22 -2.42 11.25 -14.27
N ALA A 23 -2.28 12.56 -14.12
CA ALA A 23 -3.40 13.44 -13.78
C ALA A 23 -4.46 13.52 -14.90
N LYS A 24 -4.03 13.60 -16.18
CA LYS A 24 -4.94 13.55 -17.34
C LYS A 24 -5.69 12.21 -17.40
N MET A 25 -4.98 11.10 -17.20
CA MET A 25 -5.59 9.76 -17.17
C MET A 25 -6.58 9.64 -16.01
N PHE A 26 -6.21 10.13 -14.83
CA PHE A 26 -7.10 10.15 -13.67
C PHE A 26 -8.38 10.94 -13.93
N ALA A 27 -8.27 12.15 -14.49
CA ALA A 27 -9.42 12.98 -14.85
C ALA A 27 -10.32 12.28 -15.89
N SER A 28 -9.72 11.62 -16.89
CA SER A 28 -10.44 10.83 -17.88
C SER A 28 -11.20 9.66 -17.24
N LEU A 29 -10.54 8.86 -16.40
CA LEU A 29 -11.18 7.74 -15.70
C LEU A 29 -12.30 8.21 -14.76
N SER A 30 -12.12 9.34 -14.08
CA SER A 30 -13.13 9.92 -13.18
C SER A 30 -14.33 10.46 -13.96
N SER A 31 -14.11 11.21 -15.05
CA SER A 31 -15.20 11.73 -15.90
C SER A 31 -16.04 10.60 -16.52
N ARG A 32 -15.39 9.49 -16.88
CA ARG A 32 -16.03 8.28 -17.40
C ARG A 32 -16.55 7.36 -16.29
N GLN A 33 -16.41 7.76 -15.03
CA GLN A 33 -16.82 7.03 -13.82
C GLN A 33 -16.24 5.61 -13.70
N PHE A 34 -15.08 5.32 -14.29
CA PHE A 34 -14.36 4.07 -14.00
C PHE A 34 -13.79 4.06 -12.59
N ILE A 35 -13.43 5.24 -12.09
CA ILE A 35 -13.10 5.50 -10.69
C ILE A 35 -14.08 6.53 -10.13
N VAL A 36 -14.52 6.33 -8.90
CA VAL A 36 -15.47 7.20 -8.20
C VAL A 36 -14.93 7.56 -6.82
N PRO A 37 -15.26 8.73 -6.25
CA PRO A 37 -14.92 9.04 -4.87
C PRO A 37 -15.44 7.93 -3.96
N SER A 38 -14.57 7.37 -3.11
CA SER A 38 -14.99 6.34 -2.18
C SER A 38 -15.79 6.98 -1.06
N PRO A 39 -17.00 6.50 -0.74
CA PRO A 39 -17.74 6.98 0.42
C PRO A 39 -17.14 6.46 1.74
N ARG A 40 -16.22 5.49 1.66
CA ARG A 40 -15.63 4.80 2.84
C ARG A 40 -14.21 5.26 3.14
N HIS A 41 -13.51 5.87 2.18
CA HIS A 41 -12.10 6.23 2.28
C HIS A 41 -11.89 7.63 1.70
N PHE A 42 -10.89 8.39 2.17
CA PHE A 42 -10.54 9.73 1.64
C PHE A 42 -9.92 9.71 0.22
N ASN A 43 -10.31 8.76 -0.63
CA ASN A 43 -9.68 8.42 -1.91
C ASN A 43 -10.76 8.07 -2.98
N TYR A 44 -10.35 7.36 -4.03
CA TYR A 44 -11.20 6.88 -5.10
C TYR A 44 -11.22 5.35 -5.08
N GLU A 45 -12.33 4.75 -5.50
CA GLU A 45 -12.49 3.31 -5.68
C GLU A 45 -12.89 2.99 -7.12
N ALA A 46 -12.59 1.76 -7.55
CA ALA A 46 -13.05 1.26 -8.84
C ALA A 46 -14.58 1.17 -8.84
N ASN A 47 -15.24 1.66 -9.88
CA ASN A 47 -16.69 1.56 -10.00
C ASN A 47 -17.08 0.12 -10.34
N PRO A 48 -17.75 -0.63 -9.44
CA PRO A 48 -18.05 -2.04 -9.65
C PRO A 48 -19.05 -2.28 -10.79
N SER A 49 -19.79 -1.25 -11.21
CA SER A 49 -20.70 -1.31 -12.36
C SER A 49 -19.98 -1.20 -13.71
N LYS A 50 -18.74 -0.68 -13.72
CA LYS A 50 -17.93 -0.47 -14.95
C LYS A 50 -16.69 -1.35 -15.01
N ILE A 51 -16.14 -1.72 -13.85
CA ILE A 51 -14.97 -2.58 -13.73
C ILE A 51 -15.43 -3.86 -13.03
N ARG A 52 -15.46 -4.95 -13.78
CA ARG A 52 -15.61 -6.31 -13.25
C ARG A 52 -14.27 -7.00 -13.38
N PHE A 53 -13.64 -7.28 -12.24
CA PHE A 53 -12.48 -8.16 -12.23
C PHE A 53 -12.97 -9.59 -12.41
N PRO A 54 -12.49 -10.34 -13.42
CA PRO A 54 -12.66 -11.78 -13.45
C PRO A 54 -12.16 -12.37 -12.13
N TYR A 55 -12.91 -13.30 -11.53
CA TYR A 55 -12.55 -13.97 -10.27
C TYR A 55 -11.18 -14.67 -10.28
N ASP A 56 -10.51 -14.77 -11.44
CA ASP A 56 -9.29 -15.54 -11.68
C ASP A 56 -8.08 -14.69 -12.12
N THR A 57 -8.28 -13.41 -12.44
CA THR A 57 -7.17 -12.54 -12.85
C THR A 57 -6.80 -11.61 -11.72
N THR A 58 -5.90 -12.07 -10.84
CA THR A 58 -4.73 -11.31 -10.38
C THR A 58 -3.98 -12.13 -9.32
N HIS A 59 -3.19 -13.11 -9.76
CA HIS A 59 -2.25 -13.81 -8.88
C HIS A 59 -1.21 -12.86 -8.22
N GLU A 60 -1.14 -11.61 -8.71
CA GLU A 60 -0.25 -10.56 -8.23
C GLU A 60 -0.90 -9.61 -7.21
N TYR A 61 -2.22 -9.64 -7.01
CA TYR A 61 -2.94 -8.72 -6.13
C TYR A 61 -3.77 -9.50 -5.12
N THR A 62 -3.64 -9.17 -3.84
CA THR A 62 -4.50 -9.75 -2.80
C THR A 62 -4.93 -8.71 -1.79
N THR A 63 -6.13 -8.90 -1.23
CA THR A 63 -6.66 -8.06 -0.15
C THR A 63 -6.90 -8.93 1.06
N VAL A 64 -6.27 -8.58 2.19
CA VAL A 64 -6.54 -9.20 3.47
C VAL A 64 -7.65 -8.39 4.14
N LEU A 65 -8.84 -9.00 4.20
CA LEU A 65 -10.01 -8.45 4.87
C LEU A 65 -10.14 -9.06 6.27
N ASP A 66 -10.50 -8.24 7.26
CA ASP A 66 -10.98 -8.70 8.57
C ASP A 66 -12.39 -9.30 8.44
N SER A 67 -12.53 -10.45 7.78
CA SER A 67 -13.82 -11.10 7.51
C SER A 67 -14.31 -11.99 8.66
N GLY A 68 -13.55 -12.12 9.76
CA GLY A 68 -13.89 -12.98 10.89
C GLY A 68 -13.88 -14.49 10.55
N GLN A 69 -13.46 -14.87 9.34
CA GLN A 69 -13.22 -16.27 8.97
C GLN A 69 -11.74 -16.62 9.17
N PRO A 70 -11.42 -17.76 9.79
CA PRO A 70 -10.05 -18.24 9.86
C PRO A 70 -9.57 -18.61 8.45
N ASP A 71 -8.37 -18.15 8.11
CA ASP A 71 -7.50 -18.70 7.07
C ASP A 71 -7.98 -18.67 5.61
N MET A 72 -8.41 -17.50 5.12
CA MET A 72 -8.44 -17.22 3.67
C MET A 72 -7.04 -17.03 3.04
N MET A 73 -5.96 -17.18 3.81
CA MET A 73 -4.59 -16.85 3.38
C MET A 73 -3.78 -18.07 2.91
N ASP A 74 -4.28 -19.29 3.13
CA ASP A 74 -3.59 -20.51 2.71
C ASP A 74 -3.81 -20.86 1.24
N ASP A 75 -4.93 -20.44 0.66
CA ASP A 75 -5.24 -20.61 -0.77
C ASP A 75 -4.62 -19.53 -1.67
N VAL A 76 -4.05 -18.46 -1.08
CA VAL A 76 -3.40 -17.40 -1.86
C VAL A 76 -2.00 -17.85 -2.28
N PRO A 77 -1.66 -17.85 -3.58
CA PRO A 77 -0.30 -18.16 -4.03
C PRO A 77 0.69 -17.10 -3.55
N GLN A 78 1.41 -17.43 -2.48
CA GLN A 78 2.23 -16.50 -1.69
C GLN A 78 3.41 -15.90 -2.46
N THR A 79 3.91 -16.60 -3.47
CA THR A 79 5.11 -16.21 -4.22
C THR A 79 4.83 -15.29 -5.41
N SER A 80 3.58 -15.17 -5.86
CA SER A 80 3.20 -14.32 -7.01
C SER A 80 2.66 -12.96 -6.60
N VAL A 81 2.25 -12.77 -5.35
CA VAL A 81 1.65 -11.51 -4.88
C VAL A 81 2.69 -10.40 -4.85
N LYS A 82 2.43 -9.35 -5.65
CA LYS A 82 3.20 -8.11 -5.72
C LYS A 82 2.51 -6.94 -5.04
N HIS A 83 1.20 -6.97 -4.92
CA HIS A 83 0.41 -5.88 -4.35
C HIS A 83 -0.53 -6.41 -3.27
N LEU A 84 -0.31 -5.96 -2.03
CA LEU A 84 -1.07 -6.37 -0.86
C LEU A 84 -1.78 -5.15 -0.28
N CYS A 85 -3.11 -5.29 -0.19
CA CYS A 85 -3.96 -4.34 0.49
C CYS A 85 -4.45 -4.94 1.81
N ILE A 86 -4.31 -4.20 2.91
CA ILE A 86 -4.80 -4.57 4.23
C ILE A 86 -5.88 -3.57 4.63
N ASP A 87 -7.07 -4.08 4.89
CA ASP A 87 -8.21 -3.29 5.35
C ASP A 87 -8.65 -3.78 6.72
N ASN A 88 -8.15 -3.13 7.77
CA ASN A 88 -8.48 -3.44 9.15
C ASN A 88 -9.54 -2.45 9.68
N LYS A 89 -10.81 -2.83 9.57
CA LYS A 89 -11.95 -1.99 9.96
C LYS A 89 -12.55 -2.36 11.31
N SER A 90 -12.37 -3.58 11.81
CA SER A 90 -13.02 -4.00 13.05
C SER A 90 -12.09 -3.89 14.27
N SER A 91 -12.68 -3.77 15.45
CA SER A 91 -11.97 -3.73 16.73
C SER A 91 -11.41 -5.11 17.13
N ARG A 92 -11.70 -6.16 16.36
CA ARG A 92 -11.15 -7.49 16.56
C ARG A 92 -9.69 -7.49 16.09
N GLN A 93 -8.84 -8.20 16.81
CA GLN A 93 -7.45 -8.32 16.41
C GLN A 93 -7.40 -9.06 15.08
N LEU A 94 -6.96 -8.39 14.01
CA LEU A 94 -6.46 -9.09 12.84
C LEU A 94 -5.38 -10.06 13.33
N ASN A 95 -5.53 -11.35 13.03
CA ASN A 95 -4.44 -12.33 13.20
C ASN A 95 -3.43 -12.15 12.05
N PHE A 96 -2.94 -10.92 11.91
CA PHE A 96 -2.02 -10.50 10.88
C PHE A 96 -0.75 -9.99 11.59
N ASN A 97 0.36 -10.69 11.38
CA ASN A 97 1.61 -10.43 12.09
C ASN A 97 2.78 -10.31 11.09
N SER A 98 3.99 -10.10 11.61
CA SER A 98 5.18 -9.97 10.76
C SER A 98 5.49 -11.24 9.96
N ALA A 99 5.13 -12.43 10.44
CA ALA A 99 5.28 -13.68 9.68
C ALA A 99 4.30 -13.75 8.51
N SER A 100 3.09 -13.18 8.63
CA SER A 100 2.14 -13.06 7.53
C SER A 100 2.73 -12.25 6.37
N LEU A 101 3.42 -11.14 6.64
CA LEU A 101 4.06 -10.32 5.60
C LEU A 101 5.28 -11.00 4.96
N LYS A 102 6.04 -11.77 5.74
CA LYS A 102 7.20 -12.53 5.25
C LYS A 102 6.84 -13.56 4.18
N ARG A 103 5.57 -13.97 4.08
CA ARG A 103 5.07 -14.88 3.04
C ARG A 103 5.10 -14.26 1.63
N PHE A 104 5.23 -12.93 1.52
CA PHE A 104 5.19 -12.21 0.24
C PHE A 104 6.57 -11.56 -0.07
N PRO A 105 7.61 -12.33 -0.43
CA PRO A 105 8.96 -11.80 -0.64
C PRO A 105 9.10 -10.93 -1.90
N GLN A 106 8.17 -11.05 -2.85
CA GLN A 106 8.10 -10.30 -4.10
C GLN A 106 7.19 -9.07 -4.00
N LEU A 107 6.78 -8.70 -2.77
CA LEU A 107 5.84 -7.61 -2.57
C LEU A 107 6.46 -6.26 -2.98
N GLN A 108 5.81 -5.61 -3.93
CA GLN A 108 6.16 -4.29 -4.46
C GLN A 108 5.29 -3.19 -3.87
N THR A 109 4.04 -3.47 -3.50
CA THR A 109 3.12 -2.50 -2.90
C THR A 109 2.48 -3.05 -1.65
N LEU A 110 2.58 -2.29 -0.55
CA LEU A 110 1.90 -2.54 0.70
C LEU A 110 1.04 -1.33 1.05
N LEU A 111 -0.27 -1.55 1.09
CA LEU A 111 -1.29 -0.52 1.32
C LEU A 111 -2.11 -0.87 2.56
N PHE A 112 -2.21 0.07 3.49
CA PHE A 112 -3.19 0.03 4.58
C PHE A 112 -4.31 1.04 4.27
N LEU A 113 -5.53 0.54 4.06
CA LEU A 113 -6.71 1.37 3.77
C LEU A 113 -7.36 1.95 5.03
N SER A 114 -7.29 1.19 6.10
CA SER A 114 -7.76 1.53 7.44
C SER A 114 -6.97 0.64 8.39
N ALA A 115 -6.31 1.24 9.39
CA ALA A 115 -5.69 0.48 10.46
C ALA A 115 -6.37 0.88 11.77
N ALA A 116 -7.14 -0.04 12.34
CA ALA A 116 -7.72 0.15 13.66
C ALA A 116 -6.63 0.49 14.69
N PRO A 117 -6.91 1.35 15.69
CA PRO A 117 -5.95 1.70 16.75
C PRO A 117 -5.38 0.48 17.49
N SER A 118 -6.11 -0.63 17.50
CA SER A 118 -5.73 -1.89 18.14
C SER A 118 -4.65 -2.68 17.41
N LEU A 119 -4.33 -2.34 16.15
CA LEU A 119 -3.29 -3.04 15.39
C LEU A 119 -1.91 -2.51 15.83
N PRO A 120 -1.02 -3.37 16.37
CA PRO A 120 0.31 -2.94 16.79
C PRO A 120 1.24 -2.79 15.58
N LEU A 121 0.91 -1.82 14.71
CA LEU A 121 1.51 -1.65 13.39
C LEU A 121 3.03 -1.42 13.50
N GLU A 122 3.48 -0.66 14.50
CA GLU A 122 4.90 -0.42 14.78
C GLU A 122 5.68 -1.73 15.00
N ARG A 123 5.12 -2.66 15.81
CA ARG A 123 5.73 -3.98 16.07
C ARG A 123 5.72 -4.86 14.83
N LEU A 124 4.62 -4.82 14.08
CA LEU A 124 4.46 -5.62 12.86
C LEU A 124 5.47 -5.19 11.78
N LEU A 125 5.61 -3.89 11.55
CA LEU A 125 6.51 -3.33 10.54
C LEU A 125 7.98 -3.47 10.93
N ARG A 126 8.30 -3.43 12.24
CA ARG A 126 9.67 -3.57 12.77
C ARG A 126 10.38 -4.78 12.19
N ASP A 127 9.73 -5.94 12.20
CA ASP A 127 10.34 -7.19 11.72
C ASP A 127 10.06 -7.46 10.24
N ALA A 128 8.94 -6.99 9.71
CA ALA A 128 8.53 -7.28 8.34
C ALA A 128 9.45 -6.60 7.30
N PHE A 129 9.89 -5.37 7.56
CA PHE A 129 10.70 -4.61 6.60
C PHE A 129 12.07 -5.24 6.27
N PHE A 130 12.58 -6.14 7.13
CA PHE A 130 13.78 -6.91 6.79
C PHE A 130 13.57 -7.91 5.64
N SER A 131 12.33 -8.31 5.39
CA SER A 131 11.99 -9.30 4.35
C SER A 131 11.40 -8.70 3.08
N LEU A 132 10.90 -7.46 3.14
CA LEU A 132 10.21 -6.81 2.02
C LEU A 132 11.19 -5.98 1.17
N THR A 133 12.28 -6.60 0.71
CA THR A 133 13.37 -5.89 0.01
C THR A 133 12.99 -5.35 -1.37
N HIS A 134 11.95 -5.92 -1.99
CA HIS A 134 11.38 -5.48 -3.27
C HIS A 134 10.28 -4.43 -3.13
N LEU A 135 9.99 -3.96 -1.91
CA LEU A 135 8.89 -3.02 -1.70
C LEU A 135 9.21 -1.66 -2.31
N GLU A 136 8.42 -1.26 -3.29
CA GLU A 136 8.55 0.02 -3.99
C GLU A 136 7.58 1.08 -3.47
N SER A 137 6.43 0.66 -2.94
CA SER A 137 5.38 1.56 -2.47
C SER A 137 4.86 1.13 -1.10
N LEU A 138 5.00 2.02 -0.11
CA LEU A 138 4.47 1.86 1.24
C LEU A 138 3.45 2.96 1.55
N ILE A 139 2.21 2.57 1.81
CA ILE A 139 1.12 3.49 2.10
C ILE A 139 0.54 3.14 3.46
N LEU A 140 0.82 3.98 4.46
CA LEU A 140 0.33 3.85 5.84
C LEU A 140 -0.70 4.94 6.19
N ARG A 141 -1.29 5.59 5.18
CA ARG A 141 -2.25 6.68 5.36
C ARG A 141 -3.33 6.31 6.38
N THR A 142 -3.73 7.29 7.20
CA THR A 142 -4.79 7.12 8.22
C THR A 142 -4.54 5.98 9.21
N SER A 143 -3.28 5.53 9.36
CA SER A 143 -2.91 4.53 10.36
C SER A 143 -2.57 5.19 11.70
N HIS A 144 -2.95 4.56 12.80
CA HIS A 144 -2.56 4.94 14.15
C HIS A 144 -1.11 4.51 14.44
N ILE A 145 -0.16 5.17 13.80
CA ILE A 145 1.28 4.96 13.96
C ILE A 145 1.94 6.27 14.38
N SER A 146 2.81 6.21 15.39
CA SER A 146 3.49 7.37 15.96
C SER A 146 4.97 7.45 15.58
N GLU A 147 5.58 6.29 15.32
CA GLU A 147 6.95 6.18 14.83
C GLU A 147 7.04 5.16 13.70
N LEU A 148 7.92 5.43 12.72
CA LEU A 148 8.29 4.43 11.73
C LEU A 148 9.54 3.68 12.23
N PRO A 149 9.55 2.34 12.27
CA PRO A 149 10.69 1.60 12.81
C PRO A 149 11.93 1.83 11.95
N LEU A 150 13.12 1.86 12.57
CA LEU A 150 14.41 2.01 11.87
C LEU A 150 14.64 0.97 10.76
N SER A 151 13.99 -0.18 10.83
CA SER A 151 14.02 -1.21 9.79
C SER A 151 13.45 -0.75 8.45
N VAL A 152 12.74 0.38 8.38
CA VAL A 152 12.32 1.03 7.12
C VAL A 152 13.52 1.29 6.20
N LEU A 153 14.71 1.51 6.77
CA LEU A 153 15.94 1.75 6.02
C LEU A 153 16.39 0.52 5.21
N ASN A 154 15.80 -0.66 5.43
CA ASN A 154 16.04 -1.86 4.63
C ASN A 154 15.22 -1.93 3.34
N LEU A 155 14.21 -1.05 3.17
CA LEU A 155 13.38 -0.99 1.97
C LEU A 155 14.14 -0.28 0.84
N LYS A 156 15.18 -0.93 0.31
CA LYS A 156 16.11 -0.32 -0.66
C LYS A 156 15.46 0.05 -1.99
N SER A 157 14.36 -0.62 -2.34
CA SER A 157 13.61 -0.37 -3.57
C SER A 157 12.50 0.68 -3.40
N LEU A 158 12.35 1.27 -2.20
CA LEU A 158 11.22 2.14 -1.88
C LEU A 158 11.29 3.45 -2.67
N ARG A 159 10.23 3.71 -3.45
CA ARG A 159 10.07 4.89 -4.33
C ARG A 159 8.95 5.81 -3.88
N TYR A 160 7.92 5.24 -3.24
CA TYR A 160 6.76 5.97 -2.75
C TYR A 160 6.48 5.67 -1.28
N LEU A 161 6.41 6.72 -0.47
CA LEU A 161 6.06 6.66 0.94
C LEU A 161 4.94 7.66 1.24
N ASP A 162 3.77 7.15 1.62
CA ASP A 162 2.63 7.97 2.05
C ASP A 162 2.30 7.68 3.52
N LEU A 163 2.60 8.67 4.36
CA LEU A 163 2.33 8.70 5.80
C LEU A 163 1.26 9.74 6.17
N SER A 164 0.54 10.26 5.17
CA SER A 164 -0.46 11.32 5.38
C SER A 164 -1.50 10.88 6.42
N TYR A 165 -1.93 11.81 7.27
CA TYR A 165 -2.92 11.52 8.31
C TYR A 165 -2.51 10.42 9.29
N THR A 166 -1.20 10.26 9.55
CA THR A 166 -0.67 9.46 10.67
C THR A 166 -0.25 10.37 11.83
N CYS A 167 0.17 9.80 12.96
CA CYS A 167 0.71 10.54 14.09
C CYS A 167 2.25 10.67 14.03
N ILE A 168 2.89 10.28 12.92
CA ILE A 168 4.34 10.36 12.74
C ILE A 168 4.76 11.82 12.69
N ARG A 169 5.67 12.20 13.60
CA ARG A 169 6.18 13.57 13.70
C ARG A 169 7.53 13.76 13.03
N GLU A 170 8.33 12.70 13.00
CA GLU A 170 9.68 12.71 12.47
C GLU A 170 9.97 11.40 11.73
N LEU A 171 10.83 11.50 10.73
CA LEU A 171 11.42 10.34 10.08
C LEU A 171 12.89 10.22 10.48
N PRO A 172 13.46 8.99 10.48
CA PRO A 172 14.88 8.81 10.69
C PRO A 172 15.65 9.66 9.68
N GLN A 173 16.66 10.43 10.11
CA GLN A 173 17.45 11.28 9.21
C GLN A 173 18.05 10.49 8.02
N ALA A 174 18.35 9.21 8.25
CA ALA A 174 18.84 8.29 7.24
C ALA A 174 17.78 7.90 6.19
N ILE A 175 16.51 8.26 6.31
CA ILE A 175 15.48 7.95 5.30
C ILE A 175 15.81 8.58 3.94
N VAL A 176 16.51 9.71 3.94
CA VAL A 176 17.02 10.41 2.75
C VAL A 176 18.06 9.56 2.00
N SER A 177 18.67 8.57 2.65
CA SER A 177 19.63 7.64 2.02
C SER A 177 18.97 6.52 1.21
N LEU A 178 17.63 6.41 1.24
CA LEU A 178 16.90 5.57 0.29
C LEU A 178 16.93 6.27 -1.08
N GLY A 179 17.97 5.97 -1.87
CA GLY A 179 18.36 6.73 -3.07
C GLY A 179 17.30 6.83 -4.18
N ASP A 180 16.27 5.98 -4.16
CA ASP A 180 15.19 5.97 -5.14
C ASP A 180 13.87 6.59 -4.62
N LEU A 181 13.85 7.11 -3.38
CA LEU A 181 12.66 7.71 -2.79
C LEU A 181 12.35 9.05 -3.49
N SER A 182 11.51 8.99 -4.51
CA SER A 182 11.21 10.10 -5.40
C SER A 182 9.96 10.87 -5.00
N ASN A 183 9.06 10.25 -4.24
CA ASN A 183 7.80 10.84 -3.83
C ASN A 183 7.48 10.51 -2.37
N TYR A 184 7.55 11.53 -1.52
CA TYR A 184 7.24 11.45 -0.08
C TYR A 184 6.06 12.36 0.28
N LYS A 185 5.13 11.83 1.09
CA LYS A 185 4.05 12.59 1.71
C LYS A 185 4.00 12.31 3.22
N ALA A 186 4.15 13.37 4.01
CA ALA A 186 3.98 13.40 5.46
C ALA A 186 2.58 13.87 5.83
#